data_AF-F2L085-F1
#
_entry.id   AF-F2L085-F1
#
_cell.length_a   1.000
_cell.length_b   1.000
_cell.length_c   1.000
_cell.angle_alpha   90.00
_cell.angle_beta   90.00
_cell.angle_gamma   90.00
#
_symmetry.space_group_name_H-M   'P 1'
#
loop_
_entity.id
_entity.type
_entity.pdbx_description
1 polymer ?
#
loop_
_entity_poly.entity_id
_entity_poly.type
_entity_poly.pdbx_seq_one_letter_code
_entity_poly.pdbx_strand_id
1 'polypeptide(L)'
;MASLKDYTASALALAFVSLSGWAALAGPFPALVPLGDSTAYRSIYVHVPLSTAALLSGLLAFLFGLIYLGKKKARYFALLDRSAKAAAALSWASFVGGTAWAATSWGSAFSGDPRQLSVLAMAVLYSIYLVVKRSVEDPDRSMSISAFYATVAFASVPVVLIAPSIFPALHPATGTAVEALGEPIARLLDVSMALALSLLALYIAGARVPKPIAYLSLAIAASVAAVIGAQYLQPVYVVYGASLAGNVVVMNTSGGVLSVPLSRVDLRPLFVNGTSTLVGHLVAPNGAIVVHWSVAVNVLIAGAAILALSVSGRHEL
;
A
#
# COMPACT_ATOMS: atom_id res chain seq x y z
N MET A 1 0.28 -5.57 32.28
CA MET A 1 -1.03 -5.10 31.78
C MET A 1 -0.81 -4.25 30.54
N ALA A 2 -1.68 -4.33 29.54
CA ALA A 2 -1.61 -3.49 28.34
C ALA A 2 -1.85 -2.02 28.71
N SER A 3 -1.07 -1.11 28.15
CA SER A 3 -1.21 0.33 28.39
C SER A 3 -2.26 0.96 27.49
N LEU A 4 -2.75 2.16 27.83
CA LEU A 4 -3.73 2.89 26.99
C LEU A 4 -3.27 2.99 25.53
N LYS A 5 -2.00 3.32 25.29
CA LYS A 5 -1.43 3.39 23.94
C LYS A 5 -1.45 2.06 23.19
N ASP A 6 -1.36 0.92 23.89
CA ASP A 6 -1.41 -0.42 23.27
C ASP A 6 -2.85 -0.74 22.85
N TYR A 7 -3.85 -0.36 23.65
CA TYR A 7 -5.26 -0.44 23.27
C TYR A 7 -5.57 0.48 22.08
N THR A 8 -5.07 1.73 22.10
CA THR A 8 -5.24 2.66 20.98
C THR A 8 -4.58 2.14 19.71
N ALA A 9 -3.35 1.61 19.79
CA ALA A 9 -2.68 1.00 18.63
C ALA A 9 -3.46 -0.21 18.10
N SER A 10 -4.02 -1.03 18.98
CA SER A 10 -4.86 -2.18 18.59
C SER A 10 -6.14 -1.73 17.88
N ALA A 11 -6.82 -0.71 18.41
CA ALA A 11 -8.02 -0.15 17.80
C ALA A 11 -7.72 0.47 16.42
N LEU A 12 -6.63 1.24 16.30
CA LEU A 12 -6.21 1.84 15.04
C LEU A 12 -5.78 0.80 14.00
N ALA A 13 -5.12 -0.30 14.41
CA ALA A 13 -4.78 -1.39 13.52
C ALA A 13 -6.04 -2.07 12.94
N LEU A 14 -7.03 -2.35 13.80
CA LEU A 14 -8.32 -2.92 13.37
C LEU A 14 -9.11 -1.94 12.51
N ALA A 15 -9.12 -0.65 12.85
CA ALA A 15 -9.78 0.38 12.05
C ALA A 15 -9.14 0.51 10.67
N PHE A 16 -7.81 0.57 10.60
CA PHE A 16 -7.07 0.67 9.34
C PHE A 16 -7.33 -0.53 8.43
N VAL A 17 -7.23 -1.76 8.95
CA VAL A 17 -7.44 -2.96 8.11
C VAL A 17 -8.92 -3.13 7.71
N SER A 18 -9.85 -2.76 8.58
CA SER A 18 -11.30 -2.83 8.26
C SER A 18 -11.68 -1.78 7.22
N LEU A 19 -11.19 -0.55 7.34
CA LEU A 19 -11.41 0.50 6.35
C LEU A 19 -10.78 0.12 5.01
N SER A 20 -9.55 -0.40 5.03
CA SER A 20 -8.87 -0.91 3.84
C SER A 20 -9.66 -2.03 3.16
N GLY A 21 -10.20 -2.96 3.95
CA GLY A 21 -11.02 -4.06 3.46
C GLY A 21 -12.33 -3.59 2.84
N TRP A 22 -13.03 -2.65 3.49
CA TRP A 22 -14.23 -2.03 2.94
C TRP A 22 -13.91 -1.25 1.65
N ALA A 23 -12.85 -0.45 1.64
CA ALA A 23 -12.43 0.32 0.48
C ALA A 23 -12.04 -0.57 -0.71
N ALA A 24 -11.45 -1.73 -0.45
CA ALA A 24 -11.14 -2.73 -1.46
C ALA A 24 -12.40 -3.33 -2.13
N LEU A 25 -13.48 -3.52 -1.38
CA LEU A 25 -14.72 -4.12 -1.89
C LEU A 25 -15.69 -3.08 -2.48
N ALA A 26 -15.76 -1.89 -1.89
CA ALA A 26 -16.79 -0.90 -2.16
C ALA A 26 -16.28 0.54 -2.30
N GLY A 27 -14.97 0.78 -2.12
CA GLY A 27 -14.40 2.12 -2.23
C GLY A 27 -14.58 2.72 -3.64
N PRO A 28 -14.69 4.06 -3.74
CA PRO A 28 -14.76 4.71 -5.04
C PRO A 28 -13.45 4.50 -5.82
N PHE A 29 -13.53 4.64 -7.14
CA PHE A 29 -12.39 4.56 -8.04
C PHE A 29 -12.65 5.47 -9.25
N PRO A 30 -11.61 5.95 -9.97
CA PRO A 30 -11.79 6.83 -11.12
C PRO A 30 -12.60 6.13 -12.22
N ALA A 31 -13.53 6.84 -12.85
CA ALA A 31 -14.39 6.27 -13.91
C ALA A 31 -13.61 5.94 -15.20
N LEU A 32 -12.51 6.66 -15.45
CA LEU A 32 -11.62 6.46 -16.58
C LEU A 32 -10.18 6.46 -16.10
N VAL A 33 -9.38 5.56 -16.64
CA VAL A 33 -7.94 5.46 -16.39
C VAL A 33 -7.21 5.34 -17.73
N PRO A 34 -5.93 5.76 -17.82
CA PRO A 34 -5.18 5.67 -19.07
C PRO A 34 -5.03 4.24 -19.59
N LEU A 35 -4.86 3.27 -18.68
CA LEU A 35 -4.68 1.86 -18.99
C LEU A 35 -5.13 0.98 -17.82
N GLY A 36 -5.65 -0.20 -18.14
CA GLY A 36 -5.97 -1.25 -17.18
C GLY A 36 -7.36 -1.13 -16.57
N ASP A 37 -7.57 -1.87 -15.48
CA ASP A 37 -8.85 -1.92 -14.78
C ASP A 37 -8.94 -0.82 -13.71
N SER A 38 -9.91 0.07 -13.85
CA SER A 38 -10.15 1.15 -12.90
C SER A 38 -10.38 0.67 -11.46
N THR A 39 -10.92 -0.54 -11.26
CA THR A 39 -11.11 -1.10 -9.90
C THR A 39 -9.79 -1.33 -9.17
N ALA A 40 -8.67 -1.48 -9.89
CA ALA A 40 -7.36 -1.62 -9.30
C ALA A 40 -6.94 -0.41 -8.47
N TYR A 41 -7.48 0.78 -8.77
CA TYR A 41 -7.22 2.00 -8.00
C TYR A 41 -7.79 1.96 -6.59
N ARG A 42 -8.62 0.98 -6.23
CA ARG A 42 -8.95 0.74 -4.81
C ARG A 42 -7.74 0.35 -3.98
N SER A 43 -6.65 -0.10 -4.61
CA SER A 43 -5.38 -0.37 -3.92
C SER A 43 -4.75 0.90 -3.32
N ILE A 44 -5.06 2.10 -3.82
CA ILE A 44 -4.42 3.34 -3.36
C ILE A 44 -4.72 3.63 -1.90
N TYR A 45 -5.89 3.20 -1.40
CA TYR A 45 -6.30 3.35 0.01
C TYR A 45 -5.41 2.55 0.96
N VAL A 46 -4.61 1.63 0.43
CA VAL A 46 -3.62 0.86 1.19
C VAL A 46 -2.21 1.26 0.78
N HIS A 47 -1.90 1.18 -0.52
CA HIS A 47 -0.57 1.39 -1.06
C HIS A 47 -0.02 2.78 -0.71
N VAL A 48 -0.81 3.83 -0.92
CA VAL A 48 -0.34 5.22 -0.70
C VAL A 48 -0.11 5.48 0.79
N PRO A 49 -1.02 5.14 1.73
CA PRO A 49 -0.74 5.25 3.17
C PRO A 49 0.49 4.49 3.64
N LEU A 50 0.69 3.24 3.19
CA LEU A 50 1.86 2.45 3.58
C LEU A 50 3.16 3.02 2.99
N SER A 51 3.12 3.53 1.75
CA SER A 51 4.27 4.16 1.10
C SER A 51 4.67 5.46 1.80
N THR A 52 3.71 6.31 2.14
CA THR A 52 3.97 7.53 2.91
C THR A 52 4.51 7.21 4.31
N ALA A 53 3.93 6.20 4.98
CA ALA A 53 4.42 5.73 6.27
C ALA A 53 5.85 5.18 6.19
N ALA A 54 6.24 4.50 5.10
CA ALA A 54 7.61 4.04 4.87
C ALA A 54 8.59 5.22 4.77
N LEU A 55 8.26 6.23 3.96
CA LEU A 55 9.08 7.43 3.78
C LEU A 55 9.24 8.21 5.09
N LEU A 56 8.14 8.40 5.83
CA LEU A 56 8.18 9.05 7.14
C LEU A 56 9.00 8.25 8.15
N SER A 57 8.91 6.92 8.14
CA SER A 57 9.73 6.05 8.99
C SER A 57 11.23 6.22 8.70
N GLY A 58 11.60 6.33 7.42
CA GLY A 58 12.98 6.60 7.02
C GLY A 58 13.48 7.96 7.50
N LEU A 59 12.66 9.01 7.37
CA LEU A 59 12.96 10.34 7.90
C LEU A 59 13.11 10.33 9.44
N LEU A 60 12.22 9.65 10.15
CA LEU A 60 12.31 9.55 11.61
C LEU A 60 13.55 8.76 12.06
N ALA A 61 13.91 7.70 11.34
CA ALA A 61 15.16 6.97 11.57
C ALA A 61 16.38 7.90 11.42
N PHE A 62 16.41 8.72 10.36
CA PHE A 62 17.46 9.73 10.16
C PHE A 62 17.55 10.72 11.32
N LEU A 63 16.43 11.35 11.68
CA LEU A 63 16.39 12.39 12.72
C LEU A 63 16.80 11.82 14.09
N PHE A 64 16.24 10.67 14.49
CA PHE A 64 16.63 10.04 15.76
C PHE A 64 18.06 9.49 15.74
N GLY A 65 18.59 9.13 14.57
CA GLY A 65 19.99 8.76 14.37
C GLY A 65 20.94 9.90 14.64
N LEU A 66 20.69 11.07 14.04
CA LEU A 66 21.47 12.28 14.33
C LEU A 66 21.42 12.64 15.81
N ILE A 67 20.22 12.60 16.42
CA ILE A 67 20.05 12.92 17.84
C ILE A 67 20.80 11.90 18.72
N TYR A 68 20.75 10.62 18.40
CA TYR A 68 21.48 9.59 19.14
C TYR A 68 22.99 9.77 18.97
N LEU A 69 23.51 10.05 17.77
CA LEU A 69 24.93 10.25 17.54
C LEU A 69 25.49 11.43 18.36
N GLY A 70 24.72 12.50 18.53
CA GLY A 70 25.11 13.63 19.36
C GLY A 70 24.91 13.43 20.87
N LYS A 71 23.81 12.77 21.29
CA LYS A 71 23.44 12.68 22.73
C LYS A 71 23.79 11.34 23.39
N LYS A 72 24.00 10.28 22.60
CA LYS A 72 24.28 8.91 23.02
C LYS A 72 23.31 8.33 24.08
N LYS A 73 22.05 8.79 24.09
CA LYS A 73 21.02 8.27 25.03
C LYS A 73 20.24 7.11 24.40
N ALA A 74 20.14 5.99 25.11
CA ALA A 74 19.44 4.77 24.68
C ALA A 74 18.00 5.01 24.19
N ARG A 75 17.28 5.98 24.78
CA ARG A 75 15.93 6.35 24.33
C ARG A 75 15.86 6.79 22.87
N TYR A 76 16.86 7.52 22.38
CA TYR A 76 16.90 7.98 20.99
C TYR A 76 17.27 6.85 20.04
N PHE A 77 18.15 5.95 20.47
CA PHE A 77 18.43 4.73 19.73
C PHE A 77 17.17 3.86 19.59
N ALA A 78 16.39 3.70 20.65
CA ALA A 78 15.13 2.94 20.59
C ALA A 78 14.12 3.54 19.60
N LEU A 79 14.03 4.88 19.51
CA LEU A 79 13.18 5.55 18.53
C LEU A 79 13.70 5.35 17.10
N LEU A 80 15.02 5.47 16.89
CA LEU A 80 15.67 5.14 15.63
C LEU A 80 15.40 3.70 15.21
N ASP A 81 15.61 2.73 16.11
CA ASP A 81 15.49 1.29 15.81
C ASP A 81 14.08 0.92 15.37
N ARG A 82 13.07 1.42 16.08
CA ARG A 82 11.67 1.25 15.66
C ARG A 82 11.42 1.91 14.31
N SER A 83 11.89 3.14 14.10
CA SER A 83 11.70 3.85 12.83
C SER A 83 12.35 3.10 11.66
N ALA A 84 13.56 2.58 11.82
CA ALA A 84 14.27 1.82 10.79
C ALA A 84 13.62 0.46 10.51
N LYS A 85 13.14 -0.25 11.54
CA LYS A 85 12.34 -1.48 11.37
C LYS A 85 11.02 -1.22 10.62
N ALA A 86 10.34 -0.13 10.94
CA ALA A 86 9.14 0.28 10.21
C ALA A 86 9.46 0.63 8.75
N ALA A 87 10.54 1.39 8.51
CA ALA A 87 10.99 1.72 7.15
C ALA A 87 11.27 0.45 6.33
N ALA A 88 11.94 -0.55 6.91
CA ALA A 88 12.20 -1.83 6.25
C ALA A 88 10.89 -2.57 5.89
N ALA A 89 9.99 -2.76 6.85
CA ALA A 89 8.74 -3.50 6.63
C ALA A 89 7.80 -2.77 5.65
N LEU A 90 7.64 -1.46 5.81
CA LEU A 90 6.69 -0.67 5.04
C LEU A 90 7.17 -0.37 3.61
N SER A 91 8.48 -0.26 3.37
CA SER A 91 9.02 -0.12 2.01
C SER A 91 8.87 -1.41 1.19
N TRP A 92 9.03 -2.59 1.80
CA TRP A 92 8.67 -3.87 1.16
C TRP A 92 7.17 -3.95 0.86
N ALA A 93 6.32 -3.57 1.82
CA ALA A 93 4.88 -3.50 1.61
C ALA A 93 4.51 -2.55 0.45
N SER A 94 5.14 -1.37 0.39
CA SER A 94 4.99 -0.41 -0.71
C SER A 94 5.43 -1.01 -2.04
N PHE A 95 6.61 -1.63 -2.11
CA PHE A 95 7.15 -2.23 -3.33
C PHE A 95 6.23 -3.32 -3.88
N VAL A 96 5.83 -4.30 -3.05
CA VAL A 96 4.97 -5.41 -3.49
C VAL A 96 3.57 -4.91 -3.86
N GLY A 97 3.00 -3.99 -3.07
CA GLY A 97 1.66 -3.44 -3.35
C GLY A 97 1.62 -2.61 -4.64
N GLY A 98 2.67 -1.81 -4.87
CA GLY A 98 2.81 -0.97 -6.06
C GLY A 98 3.09 -1.78 -7.33
N THR A 99 3.96 -2.78 -7.25
CA THR A 99 4.24 -3.69 -8.39
C THR A 99 3.02 -4.54 -8.77
N ALA A 100 2.22 -4.98 -7.79
CA ALA A 100 0.95 -5.65 -8.07
C ALA A 100 -0.04 -4.75 -8.82
N TRP A 101 -0.13 -3.47 -8.47
CA TRP A 101 -0.96 -2.50 -9.20
C TRP A 101 -0.40 -2.18 -10.59
N ALA A 102 0.92 -2.03 -10.73
CA ALA A 102 1.59 -1.75 -12.00
C ALA A 102 1.28 -2.81 -13.08
N ALA A 103 1.06 -4.07 -12.69
CA ALA A 103 0.68 -5.14 -13.62
C ALA A 103 -0.53 -4.80 -14.49
N THR A 104 -1.50 -4.03 -13.97
CA THR A 104 -2.68 -3.60 -14.73
C THR A 104 -2.51 -2.25 -15.39
N SER A 105 -1.97 -1.26 -14.66
CA SER A 105 -1.93 0.12 -15.13
C SER A 105 -0.78 0.40 -16.08
N TRP A 106 0.27 -0.43 -16.07
CA TRP A 106 1.45 -0.29 -16.91
C TRP A 106 1.71 -1.51 -17.80
N GLY A 107 0.87 -2.55 -17.72
CA GLY A 107 1.03 -3.81 -18.46
C GLY A 107 2.20 -4.69 -18.02
N SER A 108 2.93 -4.31 -16.96
CA SER A 108 4.00 -5.13 -16.36
C SER A 108 4.08 -4.87 -14.85
N ALA A 109 4.21 -5.94 -14.06
CA ALA A 109 4.38 -5.83 -12.62
C ALA A 109 5.70 -5.12 -12.24
N PHE A 110 6.73 -5.28 -13.07
CA PHE A 110 8.02 -4.61 -12.90
C PHE A 110 8.52 -4.13 -14.26
N SER A 111 8.52 -2.80 -14.44
CA SER A 111 8.93 -2.14 -15.68
C SER A 111 10.32 -1.50 -15.56
N GLY A 112 10.96 -1.60 -14.38
CA GLY A 112 12.17 -0.84 -14.09
C GLY A 112 11.91 0.66 -13.91
N ASP A 113 10.67 1.05 -13.61
CA ASP A 113 10.31 2.45 -13.38
C ASP A 113 11.18 3.07 -12.26
N PRO A 114 11.61 4.34 -12.39
CA PRO A 114 12.45 5.00 -11.39
C PRO A 114 11.88 4.96 -9.97
N ARG A 115 10.55 5.00 -9.79
CA ARG A 115 9.91 4.81 -8.47
C ARG A 115 10.06 3.37 -7.98
N GLN A 116 9.85 2.37 -8.84
CA GLN A 116 9.98 0.97 -8.44
C GLN A 116 11.40 0.65 -7.98
N LEU A 117 12.41 1.09 -8.75
CA LEU A 117 13.82 0.87 -8.43
C LEU A 117 14.23 1.57 -7.13
N SER A 118 13.81 2.83 -6.95
CA SER A 118 14.17 3.60 -5.75
C SER A 118 13.51 3.06 -4.48
N VAL A 119 12.24 2.64 -4.54
CA VAL A 119 11.56 2.01 -3.39
C VAL A 119 12.16 0.64 -3.07
N LEU A 120 12.51 -0.16 -4.09
CA LEU A 120 13.23 -1.42 -3.90
C LEU A 120 14.58 -1.20 -3.21
N ALA A 121 15.35 -0.21 -3.66
CA ALA A 121 16.63 0.15 -3.05
C ALA A 121 16.44 0.58 -1.59
N MET A 122 15.42 1.39 -1.29
CA MET A 122 15.07 1.75 0.09
C MET A 122 14.75 0.50 0.94
N ALA A 123 13.96 -0.45 0.41
CA ALA A 123 13.61 -1.68 1.12
C ALA A 123 14.85 -2.54 1.43
N VAL A 124 15.76 -2.66 0.48
CA VAL A 124 17.04 -3.38 0.68
C VAL A 124 17.92 -2.66 1.70
N LEU A 125 18.11 -1.35 1.59
CA LEU A 125 18.95 -0.56 2.51
C LEU A 125 18.45 -0.66 3.96
N TYR A 126 17.15 -0.50 4.20
CA TYR A 126 16.61 -0.65 5.55
C TYR A 126 16.57 -2.12 6.04
N SER A 127 16.59 -3.10 5.12
CA SER A 127 16.80 -4.50 5.51
C SER A 127 18.25 -4.75 5.95
N ILE A 128 19.23 -4.14 5.27
CA ILE A 128 20.65 -4.21 5.65
C ILE A 128 20.87 -3.58 7.03
N TYR A 129 20.15 -2.50 7.38
CA TYR A 129 20.18 -1.94 8.76
C TYR A 129 19.93 -3.02 9.83
N LEU A 130 18.96 -3.92 9.60
CA LEU A 130 18.63 -5.00 10.54
C LEU A 130 19.78 -6.01 10.68
N VAL A 131 20.49 -6.27 9.59
CA VAL A 131 21.68 -7.14 9.56
C VAL A 131 22.84 -6.47 10.28
N VAL A 132 23.12 -5.19 9.98
CA VAL A 132 24.19 -4.39 10.60
C VAL A 132 24.03 -4.41 12.12
N LYS A 133 22.84 -4.12 12.64
CA LYS A 133 22.58 -4.13 14.09
C LYS A 133 22.88 -5.47 14.75
N ARG A 134 22.57 -6.58 14.08
CA ARG A 134 22.79 -7.94 14.60
C ARG A 134 24.21 -8.45 14.41
N SER A 135 24.99 -7.85 13.51
CA SER A 135 26.35 -8.29 13.17
C SER A 135 27.44 -7.83 14.13
N VAL A 136 27.12 -6.91 15.05
CA VAL A 136 28.09 -6.32 15.98
C VAL A 136 27.75 -6.80 17.39
N GLU A 137 28.70 -7.50 18.02
CA GLU A 137 28.52 -8.11 19.35
C GLU A 137 28.47 -7.07 20.48
N ASP A 138 29.36 -6.07 20.44
CA ASP A 138 29.39 -5.01 21.45
C ASP A 138 28.15 -4.10 21.30
N PRO A 139 27.27 -4.01 22.32
CA PRO A 139 26.01 -3.29 22.20
C PRO A 139 26.18 -1.80 21.88
N ASP A 140 27.13 -1.11 22.52
CA ASP A 140 27.32 0.33 22.33
C ASP A 140 27.89 0.66 20.95
N ARG A 141 28.81 -0.18 20.47
CA ARG A 141 29.33 -0.12 19.10
C ARG A 141 28.24 -0.46 18.09
N SER A 142 27.43 -1.48 18.34
CA SER A 142 26.28 -1.83 17.49
C SER A 142 25.33 -0.65 17.36
N MET A 143 24.98 0.01 18.47
CA MET A 143 24.09 1.17 18.45
C MET A 143 24.69 2.34 17.65
N SER A 144 25.99 2.61 17.81
CA SER A 144 26.68 3.68 17.09
C SER A 144 26.80 3.42 15.59
N ILE A 145 27.18 2.20 15.19
CA ILE A 145 27.28 1.81 13.77
C ILE A 145 25.90 1.80 13.12
N SER A 146 24.90 1.24 13.80
CA SER A 146 23.52 1.19 13.30
C SER A 146 22.94 2.60 13.11
N ALA A 147 23.20 3.51 14.05
CA ALA A 147 22.73 4.88 13.94
C ALA A 147 23.37 5.61 12.76
N PHE A 148 24.69 5.49 12.58
CA PHE A 148 25.39 6.03 11.42
C PHE A 148 24.84 5.45 10.11
N TYR A 149 24.68 4.12 10.04
CA TYR A 149 24.14 3.45 8.85
C TYR A 149 22.74 3.97 8.49
N ALA A 150 21.83 4.06 9.46
CA ALA A 150 20.48 4.56 9.22
C ALA A 150 20.46 6.01 8.74
N THR A 151 21.38 6.85 9.24
CA THR A 151 21.55 8.23 8.77
C THR A 151 22.00 8.27 7.31
N VAL A 152 22.89 7.36 6.87
CA VAL A 152 23.30 7.26 5.46
C VAL A 152 22.18 6.68 4.58
N ALA A 153 21.49 5.63 5.06
CA ALA A 153 20.38 5.01 4.34
C ALA A 153 19.24 5.99 4.01
N PHE A 154 19.08 7.07 4.79
CA PHE A 154 18.14 8.14 4.51
C PHE A 154 18.26 8.72 3.10
N ALA A 155 19.45 8.68 2.47
CA ALA A 155 19.63 9.13 1.09
C ALA A 155 18.68 8.45 0.09
N SER A 156 18.17 7.24 0.40
CA SER A 156 17.15 6.58 -0.42
C SER A 156 15.80 7.30 -0.41
N VAL A 157 15.43 7.99 0.67
CA VAL A 157 14.15 8.69 0.83
C VAL A 157 13.98 9.84 -0.18
N PRO A 158 14.91 10.83 -0.27
CA PRO A 158 14.80 11.87 -1.30
C PRO A 158 14.92 11.29 -2.71
N VAL A 159 15.73 10.24 -2.92
CA VAL A 159 15.79 9.56 -4.22
C VAL A 159 14.41 9.02 -4.61
N VAL A 160 13.71 8.34 -3.69
CA VAL A 160 12.33 7.88 -3.95
C VAL A 160 11.45 9.05 -4.35
N LEU A 161 11.47 10.17 -3.62
CA LEU A 161 10.60 11.33 -3.85
C LEU A 161 10.87 12.03 -5.19
N ILE A 162 12.12 12.11 -5.61
CA ILE A 162 12.56 12.95 -6.74
C ILE A 162 12.67 12.14 -8.04
N ALA A 163 13.00 10.84 -7.96
CA ALA A 163 13.26 9.99 -9.13
C ALA A 163 12.22 10.09 -10.27
N PRO A 164 10.90 10.01 -10.03
CA PRO A 164 9.92 10.08 -11.12
C PRO A 164 9.75 11.49 -11.72
N SER A 165 10.30 12.53 -11.08
CA SER A 165 10.27 13.89 -11.61
C SER A 165 11.49 14.21 -12.48
N ILE A 166 12.59 13.47 -12.33
CA ILE A 166 13.86 13.74 -13.02
C ILE A 166 14.24 12.70 -14.07
N PHE A 167 13.66 11.50 -14.00
CA PHE A 167 13.84 10.44 -14.98
C PHE A 167 12.52 10.18 -15.72
N PRO A 168 12.55 9.70 -16.98
CA PRO A 168 11.34 9.21 -17.64
C PRO A 168 10.66 8.13 -16.79
N ALA A 169 9.41 8.36 -16.42
CA ALA A 169 8.67 7.51 -15.50
C ALA A 169 7.22 7.31 -15.95
N LEU A 170 6.70 6.11 -15.70
CA LEU A 170 5.28 5.79 -15.76
C LEU A 170 4.56 6.28 -14.49
N HIS A 171 5.27 6.26 -13.37
CA HIS A 171 4.74 6.76 -12.10
C HIS A 171 4.60 8.30 -12.14
N PRO A 172 3.45 8.86 -11.72
CA PRO A 172 3.29 10.30 -11.61
C PRO A 172 4.33 10.97 -10.69
N ALA A 173 4.63 12.24 -10.94
CA ALA A 173 5.43 13.03 -10.02
C ALA A 173 4.80 13.01 -8.60
N THR A 174 5.64 13.08 -7.57
CA THR A 174 5.18 13.05 -6.18
C THR A 174 4.18 14.19 -5.93
N GLY A 175 2.99 13.87 -5.42
CA GLY A 175 1.96 14.84 -5.06
C GLY A 175 0.92 15.12 -6.16
N THR A 176 1.16 14.76 -7.42
CA THR A 176 0.24 15.14 -8.52
C THR A 176 -0.92 14.16 -8.71
N ALA A 177 -0.75 12.90 -8.32
CA ALA A 177 -1.73 11.85 -8.59
C ALA A 177 -3.03 12.02 -7.81
N VAL A 178 -2.97 12.44 -6.54
CA VAL A 178 -4.14 12.48 -5.64
C VAL A 178 -5.08 13.64 -6.00
N GLU A 179 -4.53 14.79 -6.38
CA GLU A 179 -5.31 15.96 -6.80
C GLU A 179 -6.22 15.67 -8.00
N ALA A 180 -5.83 14.71 -8.84
CA ALA A 180 -6.57 14.33 -10.04
C ALA A 180 -7.73 13.33 -9.80
N LEU A 181 -7.88 12.75 -8.60
CA LEU A 181 -8.82 11.64 -8.35
C LEU A 181 -10.21 12.07 -7.87
N GLY A 182 -10.42 13.36 -7.57
CA GLY A 182 -11.69 13.90 -7.11
C GLY A 182 -11.99 13.68 -5.62
N GLU A 183 -12.94 14.47 -5.11
CA GLU A 183 -13.23 14.62 -3.67
C GLU A 183 -13.54 13.32 -2.91
N PRO A 184 -14.44 12.42 -3.37
CA PRO A 184 -14.75 11.21 -2.61
C PRO A 184 -13.55 10.27 -2.45
N ILE A 185 -12.70 10.19 -3.48
CA ILE A 185 -11.50 9.37 -3.44
C ILE A 185 -10.45 10.01 -2.52
N ALA A 186 -10.23 11.32 -2.65
CA ALA A 186 -9.28 12.05 -1.81
C ALA A 186 -9.62 11.94 -0.32
N ARG A 187 -10.88 12.15 0.07
CA ARG A 187 -11.30 12.06 1.48
C ARG A 187 -11.06 10.68 2.09
N LEU A 188 -11.42 9.61 1.37
CA LEU A 188 -11.21 8.26 1.88
C LEU A 188 -9.72 7.92 1.98
N LEU A 189 -8.91 8.41 1.05
CA LEU A 189 -7.46 8.30 1.10
C LEU A 189 -6.89 9.05 2.32
N ASP A 190 -7.37 10.26 2.62
CA ASP A 190 -6.92 11.04 3.78
C ASP A 190 -7.24 10.35 5.11
N VAL A 191 -8.44 9.76 5.24
CA VAL A 191 -8.79 8.97 6.44
C VAL A 191 -7.87 7.75 6.56
N SER A 192 -7.63 7.04 5.46
CA SER A 192 -6.74 5.87 5.44
C SER A 192 -5.30 6.26 5.79
N MET A 193 -4.83 7.41 5.28
CA MET A 193 -3.54 8.02 5.60
C MET A 193 -3.44 8.36 7.09
N ALA A 194 -4.44 9.03 7.65
CA ALA A 194 -4.46 9.43 9.05
C ALA A 194 -4.39 8.20 9.99
N LEU A 195 -5.11 7.13 9.68
CA LEU A 195 -5.05 5.87 10.44
C LEU A 195 -3.67 5.23 10.38
N ALA A 196 -3.08 5.10 9.18
CA ALA A 196 -1.76 4.52 9.00
C ALA A 196 -0.66 5.32 9.71
N LEU A 197 -0.67 6.65 9.58
CA LEU A 197 0.32 7.52 10.21
C LEU A 197 0.15 7.58 11.73
N SER A 198 -1.08 7.51 12.24
CA SER A 198 -1.34 7.42 13.68
C SER A 198 -0.83 6.10 14.26
N LEU A 199 -1.05 4.98 13.55
CA LEU A 199 -0.52 3.68 13.95
C LEU A 199 1.00 3.67 13.93
N LEU A 200 1.63 4.26 12.90
CA LEU A 200 3.08 4.42 12.83
C LEU A 200 3.61 5.24 14.01
N ALA A 201 2.99 6.38 14.31
CA ALA A 201 3.39 7.25 15.40
C ALA A 201 3.35 6.52 16.75
N LEU A 202 2.28 5.74 17.00
CA LEU A 202 2.17 4.92 18.20
C LEU A 202 3.21 3.80 18.24
N TYR A 203 3.47 3.12 17.11
CA TYR A 203 4.52 2.12 17.02
C TYR A 203 5.89 2.69 17.38
N ILE A 204 6.25 3.86 16.82
CA ILE A 204 7.51 4.54 17.12
C ILE A 204 7.56 4.98 18.60
N ALA A 205 6.44 5.47 19.16
CA ALA A 205 6.29 5.76 20.59
C ALA A 205 6.33 4.50 21.50
N GLY A 206 6.47 3.31 20.91
CA GLY A 206 6.62 2.04 21.61
C GLY A 206 5.31 1.49 22.14
N ALA A 207 4.18 1.87 21.54
CA ALA A 207 2.94 1.10 21.67
C ALA A 207 3.09 -0.24 20.93
N ARG A 208 2.37 -1.25 21.40
CA ARG A 208 2.39 -2.59 20.84
C ARG A 208 1.00 -3.00 20.40
N VAL A 209 0.91 -3.53 19.18
CA VAL A 209 -0.24 -4.33 18.75
C VAL A 209 0.00 -5.76 19.23
N PRO A 210 -0.82 -6.32 20.14
CA PRO A 210 -0.66 -7.70 20.60
C PRO A 210 -0.79 -8.70 19.43
N LYS A 211 -0.06 -9.81 19.51
CA LYS A 211 -0.10 -10.85 18.46
C LYS A 211 -1.52 -11.32 18.11
N PRO A 212 -2.44 -11.57 19.07
CA PRO A 212 -3.82 -11.94 18.71
C PRO A 212 -4.52 -10.89 17.83
N ILE A 213 -4.31 -9.60 18.10
CA ILE A 213 -4.89 -8.51 17.31
C ILE A 213 -4.21 -8.43 15.93
N ALA A 214 -2.89 -8.65 15.87
CA ALA A 214 -2.18 -8.70 14.60
C ALA A 214 -2.64 -9.89 13.72
N TYR A 215 -2.84 -11.07 14.31
CA TYR A 215 -3.41 -12.22 13.61
C TYR A 215 -4.85 -11.99 13.17
N LEU A 216 -5.67 -11.36 14.02
CA LEU A 216 -7.02 -10.95 13.64
C LEU A 216 -7.00 -9.96 12.47
N SER A 217 -6.07 -8.99 12.48
CA SER A 217 -5.92 -8.03 11.38
C SER A 217 -5.56 -8.76 10.08
N LEU A 218 -4.62 -9.71 10.13
CA LEU A 218 -4.28 -10.54 8.98
C LEU A 218 -5.47 -11.41 8.52
N ALA A 219 -6.25 -11.96 9.44
CA ALA A 219 -7.43 -12.78 9.12
C ALA A 219 -8.55 -11.97 8.46
N ILE A 220 -8.78 -10.73 8.92
CA ILE A 220 -9.71 -9.78 8.27
C ILE A 220 -9.23 -9.50 6.84
N ALA A 221 -7.95 -9.17 6.67
CA ALA A 221 -7.36 -8.92 5.36
C ALA A 221 -7.46 -10.14 4.43
N ALA A 222 -7.16 -11.33 4.94
CA ALA A 222 -7.25 -12.58 4.19
C ALA A 222 -8.68 -12.94 3.79
N SER A 223 -9.66 -12.69 4.67
CA SER A 223 -11.08 -12.87 4.35
C SER A 223 -11.51 -11.96 3.21
N VAL A 224 -11.14 -10.68 3.23
CA VAL A 224 -11.46 -9.74 2.14
C VAL A 224 -10.77 -10.15 0.84
N ALA A 225 -9.49 -10.52 0.91
CA ALA A 225 -8.75 -11.01 -0.26
C ALA A 225 -9.37 -12.29 -0.83
N ALA A 226 -9.88 -13.19 0.01
CA ALA A 226 -10.60 -14.38 -0.42
C ALA A 226 -11.93 -14.05 -1.10
N VAL A 227 -12.67 -13.04 -0.62
CA VAL A 227 -13.90 -12.55 -1.29
C VAL A 227 -13.59 -11.99 -2.68
N ILE A 228 -12.51 -11.22 -2.84
CA ILE A 228 -12.06 -10.74 -4.16
C ILE A 228 -11.61 -11.93 -5.03
N GLY A 229 -10.80 -12.83 -4.48
CA GLY A 229 -10.31 -14.02 -5.18
C GLY A 229 -11.42 -14.97 -5.62
N ALA A 230 -12.50 -15.09 -4.85
CA ALA A 230 -13.67 -15.90 -5.20
C ALA A 230 -14.34 -15.45 -6.51
N GLN A 231 -14.23 -14.17 -6.88
CA GLN A 231 -14.75 -13.64 -8.15
C GLN A 231 -14.03 -14.25 -9.37
N TYR A 232 -12.83 -14.81 -9.18
CA TYR A 232 -12.02 -15.47 -10.21
C TYR A 232 -12.22 -17.00 -10.26
N LEU A 233 -13.12 -17.56 -9.44
CA LEU A 233 -13.53 -18.97 -9.54
C LEU A 233 -14.44 -19.25 -10.75
N GLN A 234 -14.71 -18.22 -11.54
CA GLN A 234 -15.42 -18.25 -12.81
C GLN A 234 -14.52 -17.60 -13.89
N PRO A 235 -14.82 -17.78 -15.18
CA PRO A 235 -14.12 -17.07 -16.25
C PRO A 235 -14.20 -15.54 -16.04
N VAL A 236 -13.11 -14.83 -16.30
CA VAL A 236 -13.05 -13.37 -16.23
C VAL A 236 -12.49 -12.85 -17.55
N TYR A 237 -13.13 -11.84 -18.11
CA TYR A 237 -12.76 -11.26 -19.40
C TYR A 237 -12.38 -9.79 -19.28
N VAL A 238 -11.40 -9.37 -20.06
CA VAL A 238 -11.05 -7.95 -20.22
C VAL A 238 -11.96 -7.34 -21.28
N VAL A 239 -12.55 -6.18 -21.01
CA VAL A 239 -13.37 -5.44 -21.98
C VAL A 239 -12.49 -4.53 -22.85
N TYR A 240 -12.55 -4.68 -24.16
CA TYR A 240 -11.84 -3.85 -25.14
C TYR A 240 -12.71 -2.75 -25.76
N GLY A 241 -14.03 -2.95 -25.75
CA GLY A 241 -15.00 -1.99 -26.25
C GLY A 241 -16.38 -2.31 -25.71
N ALA A 242 -17.20 -1.29 -25.48
CA ALA A 242 -18.57 -1.49 -25.05
C ALA A 242 -19.51 -0.43 -25.64
N SER A 243 -20.72 -0.86 -25.97
CA SER A 243 -21.80 -0.01 -26.46
C SER A 243 -23.13 -0.37 -25.78
N LEU A 244 -24.06 0.59 -25.81
CA LEU A 244 -25.41 0.39 -25.29
C LEU A 244 -26.40 0.32 -26.46
N ALA A 245 -27.10 -0.80 -26.58
CA ALA A 245 -28.15 -1.03 -27.57
C ALA A 245 -29.48 -1.24 -26.84
N GLY A 246 -30.22 -0.15 -26.66
CA GLY A 246 -31.45 -0.16 -25.84
C GLY A 246 -31.12 -0.48 -24.37
N ASN A 247 -31.64 -1.60 -23.87
CA ASN A 247 -31.42 -2.07 -22.49
C ASN A 247 -30.35 -3.18 -22.38
N VAL A 248 -29.54 -3.37 -23.44
CA VAL A 248 -28.49 -4.38 -23.50
C VAL A 248 -27.14 -3.70 -23.65
N VAL A 249 -26.20 -4.07 -22.80
CA VAL A 249 -24.79 -3.70 -22.92
C VAL A 249 -24.10 -4.77 -23.75
N VAL A 250 -23.50 -4.36 -24.86
CA VAL A 250 -22.72 -5.23 -25.75
C VAL A 250 -21.25 -4.91 -25.52
N MET A 251 -20.49 -5.90 -25.06
CA MET A 251 -19.06 -5.80 -24.74
C MET A 251 -18.26 -6.67 -25.70
N ASN A 252 -17.25 -6.09 -26.33
CA ASN A 252 -16.19 -6.85 -26.99
C ASN A 252 -15.12 -7.19 -25.94
N THR A 253 -14.92 -8.47 -25.66
CA THR A 253 -14.06 -8.93 -24.57
C THR A 253 -12.97 -9.89 -25.04
N SER A 254 -12.02 -10.20 -24.15
CA SER A 254 -11.02 -11.26 -24.39
C SER A 254 -11.61 -12.65 -24.59
N GLY A 255 -12.87 -12.88 -24.20
CA GLY A 255 -13.63 -14.12 -24.44
C GLY A 255 -14.58 -14.06 -25.64
N GLY A 256 -14.52 -13.00 -26.45
CA GLY A 256 -15.48 -12.74 -27.53
C GLY A 256 -16.55 -11.71 -27.14
N VAL A 257 -17.66 -11.69 -27.88
CA VAL A 257 -18.76 -10.72 -27.66
C VAL A 257 -19.66 -11.20 -26.51
N LEU A 258 -19.85 -10.34 -25.53
CA LEU A 258 -20.74 -10.56 -24.38
C LEU A 258 -21.88 -9.55 -24.42
N SER A 259 -23.12 -10.05 -24.46
CA SER A 259 -24.34 -9.23 -24.46
C SER A 259 -25.13 -9.51 -23.19
N VAL A 260 -25.25 -8.51 -22.32
CA VAL A 260 -25.93 -8.64 -21.02
C VAL A 260 -26.95 -7.53 -20.81
N PRO A 261 -28.06 -7.78 -20.08
CA PRO A 261 -28.98 -6.73 -19.70
C PRO A 261 -28.27 -5.63 -18.90
N LEU A 262 -28.62 -4.37 -19.15
CA LEU A 262 -28.08 -3.20 -18.44
C LEU A 262 -28.25 -3.29 -16.91
N SER A 263 -29.30 -3.98 -16.45
CA SER A 263 -29.56 -4.24 -15.03
C SER A 263 -28.53 -5.16 -14.35
N ARG A 264 -27.72 -5.88 -15.13
CA ARG A 264 -26.66 -6.78 -14.61
C ARG A 264 -25.30 -6.09 -14.49
N VAL A 265 -25.12 -4.93 -15.11
CA VAL A 265 -23.86 -4.18 -15.08
C VAL A 265 -23.96 -3.11 -13.99
N ASP A 266 -23.32 -3.36 -12.85
CA ASP A 266 -23.27 -2.43 -11.71
C ASP A 266 -22.07 -1.48 -11.80
N LEU A 267 -22.01 -0.72 -12.90
CA LEU A 267 -21.01 0.33 -13.13
C LEU A 267 -21.71 1.60 -13.56
N ARG A 268 -21.51 2.70 -12.83
CA ARG A 268 -22.11 4.00 -13.15
C ARG A 268 -21.08 5.13 -12.93
N PRO A 269 -21.00 6.13 -13.83
CA PRO A 269 -21.68 6.19 -15.13
C PRO A 269 -21.11 5.16 -16.12
N LEU A 270 -21.89 4.76 -17.13
CA LEU A 270 -21.43 3.85 -18.19
C LEU A 270 -20.68 4.55 -19.33
N PHE A 271 -20.92 5.86 -19.46
CA PHE A 271 -20.27 6.70 -20.44
C PHE A 271 -19.91 8.03 -19.81
N VAL A 272 -18.73 8.54 -20.14
CA VAL A 272 -18.26 9.88 -19.79
C VAL A 272 -17.85 10.55 -21.09
N ASN A 273 -18.53 11.65 -21.45
CA ASN A 273 -18.28 12.39 -22.70
C ASN A 273 -18.25 11.49 -23.95
N GLY A 274 -19.17 10.53 -24.04
CA GLY A 274 -19.27 9.57 -25.15
C GLY A 274 -18.27 8.40 -25.09
N THR A 275 -17.31 8.42 -24.17
CA THR A 275 -16.36 7.32 -23.96
C THR A 275 -16.95 6.31 -22.98
N SER A 276 -16.95 5.02 -23.35
CA SER A 276 -17.42 3.98 -22.42
C SER A 276 -16.45 3.80 -21.27
N THR A 277 -16.98 3.78 -20.04
CA THR A 277 -16.20 3.52 -18.82
C THR A 277 -15.91 2.05 -18.62
N LEU A 278 -16.58 1.16 -19.37
CA LEU A 278 -16.39 -0.30 -19.26
C LEU A 278 -15.06 -0.78 -19.84
N VAL A 279 -14.43 0.00 -20.74
CA VAL A 279 -13.17 -0.40 -21.38
C VAL A 279 -12.08 -0.54 -20.32
N GLY A 280 -11.36 -1.66 -20.35
CA GLY A 280 -10.31 -2.01 -19.39
C GLY A 280 -10.80 -2.79 -18.16
N HIS A 281 -12.08 -2.75 -17.83
CA HIS A 281 -12.62 -3.52 -16.70
C HIS A 281 -12.55 -5.03 -16.93
N LEU A 282 -12.39 -5.75 -15.82
CA LEU A 282 -12.63 -7.17 -15.75
C LEU A 282 -14.13 -7.44 -15.52
N VAL A 283 -14.69 -8.37 -16.31
CA VAL A 283 -16.11 -8.74 -16.24
C VAL A 283 -16.31 -10.25 -16.20
N ALA A 284 -17.29 -10.70 -15.42
CA ALA A 284 -17.75 -12.08 -15.40
C ALA A 284 -18.78 -12.35 -16.52
N PRO A 285 -19.09 -13.62 -16.88
CA PRO A 285 -20.03 -13.96 -17.95
C PRO A 285 -21.45 -13.43 -17.72
N ASN A 286 -21.83 -13.13 -16.48
CA ASN A 286 -23.12 -12.57 -16.13
C ASN A 286 -23.16 -11.02 -16.23
N GLY A 287 -22.05 -10.37 -16.60
CA GLY A 287 -21.94 -8.91 -16.71
C GLY A 287 -21.49 -8.19 -15.44
N ALA A 288 -21.24 -8.91 -14.35
CA ALA A 288 -20.73 -8.32 -13.11
C ALA A 288 -19.29 -7.82 -13.28
N ILE A 289 -19.00 -6.62 -12.76
CA ILE A 289 -17.63 -6.09 -12.68
C ILE A 289 -16.86 -6.89 -11.63
N VAL A 290 -15.68 -7.35 -12.00
CA VAL A 290 -14.76 -8.10 -11.13
C VAL A 290 -13.73 -7.12 -10.59
N VAL A 291 -13.49 -7.17 -9.28
CA VAL A 291 -12.43 -6.36 -8.65
C VAL A 291 -11.07 -6.92 -9.06
N HIS A 292 -10.18 -6.06 -9.54
CA HIS A 292 -8.84 -6.44 -9.95
C HIS A 292 -8.04 -7.11 -8.81
N TRP A 293 -7.37 -8.23 -9.11
CA TRP A 293 -6.69 -9.09 -8.12
C TRP A 293 -5.59 -8.35 -7.33
N SER A 294 -5.00 -7.30 -7.90
CA SER A 294 -3.99 -6.48 -7.22
C SER A 294 -4.53 -5.81 -5.94
N VAL A 295 -5.85 -5.60 -5.86
CA VAL A 295 -6.51 -5.07 -4.66
C VAL A 295 -6.46 -6.11 -3.53
N ALA A 296 -6.68 -7.40 -3.82
CA ALA A 296 -6.54 -8.47 -2.82
C ALA A 296 -5.11 -8.55 -2.28
N VAL A 297 -4.10 -8.42 -3.15
CA VAL A 297 -2.68 -8.38 -2.75
C VAL A 297 -2.41 -7.21 -1.81
N ASN A 298 -2.90 -6.02 -2.12
CA ASN A 298 -2.72 -4.84 -1.28
C ASN A 298 -3.37 -5.00 0.10
N VAL A 299 -4.60 -5.52 0.18
CA VAL A 299 -5.26 -5.75 1.47
C VAL A 299 -4.50 -6.78 2.32
N LEU A 300 -4.00 -7.87 1.72
CA LEU A 300 -3.13 -8.83 2.42
C LEU A 300 -1.87 -8.16 2.97
N ILE A 301 -1.25 -7.29 2.18
CA ILE A 301 -0.07 -6.52 2.59
C ILE A 301 -0.38 -5.62 3.79
N ALA A 302 -1.56 -4.99 3.88
CA ALA A 302 -1.95 -4.21 5.06
C ALA A 302 -1.95 -5.07 6.33
N GLY A 303 -2.57 -6.25 6.29
CA GLY A 303 -2.58 -7.19 7.40
C GLY A 303 -1.18 -7.71 7.76
N ALA A 304 -0.38 -8.05 6.74
CA ALA A 304 1.00 -8.50 6.92
C ALA A 304 1.91 -7.42 7.50
N ALA A 305 1.74 -6.16 7.11
CA ALA A 305 2.49 -5.03 7.65
C ALA A 305 2.20 -4.82 9.15
N ILE A 306 0.93 -4.89 9.57
CA ILE A 306 0.56 -4.84 11.00
C ILE A 306 1.23 -5.98 11.77
N LEU A 307 1.22 -7.19 11.22
CA LEU A 307 1.88 -8.34 11.83
C LEU A 307 3.40 -8.17 11.93
N ALA A 308 4.05 -7.68 10.88
CA ALA A 308 5.49 -7.42 10.87
C ALA A 308 5.88 -6.37 11.93
N LEU A 309 5.10 -5.29 12.06
CA LEU A 309 5.31 -4.28 13.10
C LEU A 309 5.07 -4.87 14.51
N SER A 310 4.03 -5.68 14.70
CA SER A 310 3.75 -6.36 15.97
C SER A 310 4.92 -7.26 16.42
N VAL A 311 5.50 -8.03 15.50
CA VAL A 311 6.60 -8.97 15.81
C VAL A 311 7.93 -8.24 16.05
N SER A 312 8.21 -7.18 15.29
CA SER A 312 9.47 -6.42 15.34
C SER A 312 9.60 -5.46 16.53
N GLY A 313 8.47 -5.10 17.17
CA GLY A 313 8.42 -4.19 18.32
C GLY A 313 8.94 -4.76 19.65
N ARG A 314 9.49 -5.99 19.65
CA ARG A 314 10.14 -6.56 20.84
C ARG A 314 11.51 -5.92 21.06
N HIS A 315 11.71 -5.43 22.28
CA HIS A 315 13.01 -4.95 22.73
C HIS A 315 13.91 -6.17 22.95
N GLU A 316 14.84 -6.36 22.03
CA GLU A 316 16.12 -6.99 22.34
C GLU A 316 17.01 -5.81 22.73
N LEU A 317 17.14 -5.60 24.05
CA LEU A 317 18.25 -4.88 24.65
C LEU A 317 19.22 -5.93 25.15
#